data_AF-A0ABD5Y103-F1
#
_entry.id   AF-A0ABD5Y103-F1
#
_cell.length_a   1.000
_cell.length_b   1.000
_cell.length_c   1.000
_cell.angle_alpha   90.00
_cell.angle_beta   90.00
_cell.angle_gamma   90.00
#
_symmetry.space_group_name_H-M   'P 1'
#
loop_
_entity.id
_entity.type
_entity.pdbx_description
1 polymer ?
#
loop_
_entity_poly.entity_id
_entity_poly.type
_entity_poly.pdbx_seq_one_letter_code
_entity_poly.pdbx_strand_id
1 'polypeptide(L)' 'MGSRADIEVETLLKVVLVLVIVWIAIEILDAAISMVLGPLKPVFGLVIVVLIVLWLLDRI' A
#
# COMPACT_ATOMS: atom_id res chain seq x y z
N MET A 1 23.16 -34.82 6.94
CA MET A 1 22.41 -33.93 6.02
C MET A 1 21.02 -33.77 6.60
N GLY A 2 20.76 -32.71 7.39
CA GLY A 2 19.63 -32.68 8.32
C GLY A 2 18.69 -31.48 8.13
N SER A 3 17.39 -31.78 8.20
CA SER A 3 16.27 -30.96 8.71
C SER A 3 15.97 -29.61 8.05
N ARG A 4 15.92 -29.54 6.71
CA ARG A 4 15.29 -28.41 6.01
C ARG A 4 13.99 -28.90 5.37
N ALA A 5 12.86 -28.46 5.92
CA ALA A 5 11.49 -28.64 5.41
C ALA A 5 10.79 -29.98 5.68
N ASP A 6 10.55 -30.30 6.95
CA ASP A 6 9.38 -31.11 7.33
C ASP A 6 8.39 -30.19 8.05
N ILE A 7 7.62 -29.41 7.27
CA ILE A 7 6.50 -28.62 7.80
C ILE A 7 5.23 -29.34 7.43
N GLU A 8 4.43 -29.67 8.43
CA GLU A 8 3.12 -30.28 8.23
C GLU A 8 2.22 -29.40 7.35
N VAL A 9 1.50 -30.01 6.41
CA VAL A 9 0.60 -29.32 5.47
C VAL A 9 -0.42 -28.45 6.21
N GLU A 10 -0.93 -28.93 7.34
CA GLU A 10 -1.85 -28.20 8.21
C GLU A 10 -1.22 -26.91 8.76
N THR A 11 0.07 -26.93 9.10
CA THR A 11 0.80 -25.74 9.55
C THR A 11 0.98 -24.74 8.41
N LEU A 12 1.31 -25.23 7.21
CA LEU A 12 1.40 -24.38 6.02
C LEU A 12 0.06 -23.72 5.70
N LEU A 13 -1.04 -24.49 5.75
CA LEU A 13 -2.38 -23.98 5.49
C LEU A 13 -2.76 -22.86 6.47
N LYS A 14 -2.46 -23.02 7.75
CA LYS A 14 -2.68 -21.98 8.77
C LYS A 14 -1.85 -20.73 8.49
N VAL A 15 -0.59 -20.88 8.11
CA VAL A 15 0.27 -19.73 7.77
C VAL A 15 -0.30 -19.00 6.56
N VAL A 16 -0.69 -19.71 5.50
CA VAL A 16 -1.32 -19.10 4.33
C VAL A 16 -2.63 -18.39 4.72
N LEU A 17 -3.46 -19.00 5.56
CA LEU A 17 -4.70 -18.38 6.02
C LEU A 17 -4.43 -17.06 6.75
N VAL A 18 -3.45 -17.04 7.66
CA VAL A 18 -3.06 -15.80 8.37
C VAL A 18 -2.56 -14.76 7.37
N LEU A 19 -1.75 -15.16 6.40
CA LEU A 19 -1.26 -14.24 5.37
C LEU A 19 -2.41 -13.66 4.54
N VAL A 20 -3.40 -14.46 4.17
CA VAL A 20 -4.60 -14.00 3.46
C VAL A 20 -5.39 -13.00 4.30
N ILE A 21 -5.55 -13.27 5.60
CA ILE A 21 -6.23 -12.32 6.51
C ILE A 21 -5.47 -11.00 6.59
N VAL A 22 -4.13 -11.04 6.74
CA VAL A 22 -3.28 -9.84 6.77
C VAL A 22 -3.39 -9.07 5.46
N TRP A 23 -3.36 -9.78 4.33
CA TRP A 23 -3.51 -9.17 3.01
C TRP A 23 -4.86 -8.45 2.87
N ILE A 24 -5.97 -9.11 3.23
CA ILE A 24 -7.30 -8.50 3.22
C ILE A 24 -7.36 -7.27 4.13
N ALA A 25 -6.73 -7.31 5.31
CA ALA A 25 -6.69 -6.17 6.22
C ALA A 25 -5.97 -4.96 5.60
N ILE A 26 -4.89 -5.18 4.86
CA ILE A 26 -4.18 -4.12 4.13
C ILE A 26 -5.06 -3.56 3.02
N GLU A 27 -5.75 -4.41 2.24
CA GLU A 27 -6.64 -3.94 1.18
C GLU A 27 -7.79 -3.08 1.72
N ILE A 28 -8.37 -3.48 2.86
CA ILE A 28 -9.41 -2.70 3.53
C ILE A 28 -8.85 -1.36 4.00
N LEU A 29 -7.63 -1.34 4.54
CA LEU A 29 -6.98 -0.11 4.97
C LEU A 29 -6.73 0.82 3.78
N ASP A 30 -6.22 0.30 2.66
CA ASP A 30 -5.99 1.07 1.43
C ASP A 30 -7.29 1.62 0.85
N ALA A 31 -8.37 0.84 0.87
CA ALA A 31 -9.69 1.27 0.45
C ALA A 31 -10.24 2.38 1.36
N ALA A 32 -10.10 2.23 2.68
CA ALA A 32 -10.53 3.24 3.65
C ALA A 32 -9.75 4.55 3.50
N ILE A 33 -8.42 4.47 3.37
CA ILE A 33 -7.56 5.63 3.12
C ILE A 33 -7.95 6.28 1.79
N SER A 34 -8.18 5.48 0.74
CA SER A 34 -8.57 5.98 -0.58
C SER A 34 -9.96 6.61 -0.59
N MET A 35 -10.89 6.16 0.25
CA MET A 35 -12.20 6.80 0.38
C MET A 35 -12.09 8.21 0.95
N VAL A 36 -11.19 8.44 1.91
CA VAL A 36 -11.00 9.74 2.56
C VAL A 36 -10.07 10.65 1.76
N LEU A 37 -8.92 10.13 1.32
CA LEU A 37 -7.86 10.90 0.65
C LEU A 37 -7.93 10.83 -0.88
N GLY A 38 -8.73 9.92 -1.45
CA GLY A 38 -8.93 9.79 -2.89
C GLY A 38 -9.32 11.10 -3.57
N PRO A 39 -10.32 11.84 -3.04
CA PRO A 39 -10.69 13.15 -3.58
C PRO A 39 -9.58 14.21 -3.50
N LEU A 40 -8.58 14.03 -2.62
CA LEU A 40 -7.44 14.95 -2.47
C LEU A 40 -6.28 14.61 -3.42
N LYS A 41 -6.24 13.42 -4.03
CA LYS A 41 -5.23 13.05 -5.06
C LYS A 41 -5.08 14.10 -6.17
N PRO A 42 -6.15 14.64 -6.79
CA PRO A 42 -6.01 15.68 -7.81
C PRO A 42 -5.45 16.99 -7.26
N VAL A 43 -5.73 17.32 -5.99
CA VAL A 43 -5.16 18.51 -5.33
C VAL A 43 -3.64 18.37 -5.20
N PHE A 44 -3.15 17.18 -4.89
CA PHE A 44 -1.70 16.91 -4.85
C PHE A 44 -1.05 17.14 -6.23
N GLY A 45 -1.68 16.66 -7.30
CA GLY A 45 -1.24 16.91 -8.67
C GLY A 45 -1.26 18.41 -9.01
N LEU A 46 -2.30 19.13 -8.60
CA LEU A 46 -2.40 20.58 -8.79
C LEU A 46 -1.28 21.32 -8.04
N VAL A 47 -1.00 20.94 -6.79
CA VAL A 47 0.10 21.52 -6.00
C VAL A 47 1.43 21.30 -6.71
N ILE A 48 1.69 20.10 -7.22
CA ILE A 48 2.89 19.82 -8.01
C ILE A 48 2.96 20.72 -9.25
N VAL A 49 1.87 20.85 -10.01
CA VAL A 49 1.80 21.74 -11.19
C VAL A 49 2.10 23.19 -10.80
N VAL A 50 1.51 23.68 -9.71
CA VAL A 50 1.75 25.03 -9.21
C VAL A 50 3.22 25.22 -8.83
N LEU A 51 3.82 24.25 -8.11
CA LEU A 51 5.24 24.29 -7.75
C LEU A 51 6.13 24.31 -9.01
N ILE A 52 5.82 23.51 -10.02
CA ILE A 52 6.54 23.49 -11.29
C ILE A 52 6.43 24.86 -12.00
N VAL A 53 5.24 25.45 -12.05
CA VAL A 53 5.04 26.77 -12.67
C VAL A 53 5.81 27.85 -11.93
N LEU A 54 5.76 27.85 -10.60
CA LEU A 54 6.48 28.83 -9.79
C LEU A 54 8.00 28.69 -9.95
N TRP A 55 8.51 27.46 -10.02
CA TRP A 55 9.90 27.17 -10.33
C TRP A 55 10.28 27.66 -11.74
N LEU A 56 9.43 27.44 -12.75
CA LEU A 56 9.68 27.90 -14.12
C LEU A 56 9.74 29.43 -14.24
N LEU A 57 8.98 30.13 -13.38
CA LEU A 57 8.97 31.58 -13.30
C LEU A 57 10.07 32.15 -12.39
N ASP A 58 10.97 31.31 -11.86
CA ASP A 58 12.04 31.69 -10.94
C ASP A 58 11.50 32.40 -9.68
N ARG A 59 10.30 32.00 -9.23
CA ARG A 59 9.61 32.56 -8.06
C ARG A 59 9.94 31.81 -6.75
N ILE A 60 10.60 30.66 -6.85
CA ILE A 60 11.07 29.80 -5.76
C ILE A 60 12.45 29.27 -6.12
#